data_AF-A0A2P2GMP7-F1
#
_entry.id   AF-A0A2P2GMP7-F1
#
_cell.length_a   1.000
_cell.length_b   1.000
_cell.length_c   1.000
_cell.angle_alpha   90.00
_cell.angle_beta   90.00
_cell.angle_gamma   90.00
#
_symmetry.space_group_name_H-M   'P 1'
#
loop_
_entity.id
_entity.type
_entity.pdbx_description
1 polymer ?
#
loop_
_entity_poly.entity_id
_entity_poly.type
_entity_poly.pdbx_seq_one_letter_code
_entity_poly.pdbx_strand_id
1 'polypeptide(L)'
;MSVISPARPTSQTADYGELGPHTKALLDHALEQADNTVDNAEFRILMETAASLAKLDIPRGHDIAKCACPDCHCGALFDTAAPGLRTVEDSNGYNLPLLQCARCADEHPVPDED
;
A
#
# COMPACT_ATOMS: atom_id res chain seq x y z
N MET A 1 -22.94 4.43 -32.75
CA MET A 1 -22.37 3.18 -32.18
C MET A 1 -21.18 3.57 -31.33
N SER A 2 -21.36 3.70 -30.02
CA SER A 2 -20.26 4.03 -29.10
C SER A 2 -19.70 2.73 -28.55
N VAL A 3 -18.47 2.41 -28.94
CA VAL A 3 -17.71 1.33 -28.32
C VAL A 3 -17.22 1.83 -26.97
N ILE A 4 -17.92 1.43 -25.91
CA ILE A 4 -17.42 1.57 -24.55
C ILE A 4 -16.37 0.48 -24.41
N SER A 5 -15.10 0.82 -24.62
CA SER A 5 -13.99 -0.04 -24.21
C SER A 5 -14.14 -0.30 -22.72
N PRO A 6 -14.22 -1.56 -22.25
CA PRO A 6 -14.11 -1.81 -20.83
C PRO A 6 -12.70 -1.38 -20.43
N ALA A 7 -12.61 -0.32 -19.63
CA ALA A 7 -11.41 -0.06 -18.86
C ALA A 7 -11.14 -1.33 -18.08
N ARG A 8 -10.04 -2.01 -18.41
CA ARG A 8 -9.58 -3.18 -17.68
C ARG A 8 -9.51 -2.71 -16.22
N PRO A 9 -10.23 -3.33 -15.26
CA PRO A 9 -10.03 -3.00 -13.87
C PRO A 9 -8.58 -3.38 -13.57
N THR A 10 -7.69 -2.41 -13.56
CA THR A 10 -6.42 -2.55 -12.88
C THR A 10 -6.83 -2.81 -11.44
N SER A 11 -6.59 -4.03 -10.96
CA SER A 11 -6.74 -4.33 -9.54
C SER A 11 -5.76 -3.40 -8.82
N GLN A 12 -6.24 -2.23 -8.39
CA GLN A 12 -5.47 -1.23 -7.65
C GLN A 12 -5.14 -1.70 -6.23
N THR A 13 -5.65 -2.88 -5.87
CA THR A 13 -5.50 -3.50 -4.57
C THR A 13 -5.15 -4.98 -4.75
N ALA A 14 -4.17 -5.46 -3.99
CA ALA A 14 -3.83 -6.87 -3.88
C ALA A 14 -4.08 -7.34 -2.44
N ASP A 15 -4.32 -8.64 -2.25
CA ASP A 15 -4.52 -9.22 -0.92
C ASP A 15 -3.20 -9.83 -0.42
N TYR A 16 -2.67 -9.32 0.68
CA TYR A 16 -1.47 -9.87 1.32
C TYR A 16 -1.70 -11.34 1.72
N GLY A 17 -2.90 -11.71 2.17
CA GLY A 17 -3.26 -13.06 2.57
C GLY A 17 -3.10 -14.09 1.45
N GLU A 18 -3.37 -13.71 0.20
CA GLU A 18 -3.21 -14.54 -1.00
C GLU A 18 -1.75 -14.76 -1.43
N LEU A 19 -0.80 -14.00 -0.88
CA LEU A 19 0.62 -14.19 -1.17
C LEU A 19 1.18 -15.46 -0.50
N GLY A 20 2.07 -16.15 -1.22
CA GLY A 20 2.83 -17.28 -0.67
C GLY A 20 3.74 -16.82 0.49
N PRO A 21 4.08 -17.71 1.44
CA PRO A 21 4.82 -17.34 2.66
C PRO A 21 6.19 -16.72 2.36
N HIS A 22 6.86 -17.19 1.31
CA HIS A 22 8.14 -16.61 0.88
C HIS A 22 7.98 -15.19 0.30
N THR A 23 6.93 -14.95 -0.49
CA THR A 23 6.62 -13.63 -1.05
C THR A 23 6.24 -12.63 0.05
N LYS A 24 5.47 -13.08 1.05
CA LYS A 24 5.15 -12.32 2.25
C LYS A 24 6.41 -11.82 2.96
N ALA A 25 7.32 -12.75 3.28
CA ALA A 25 8.57 -12.41 3.96
C ALA A 25 9.43 -11.42 3.16
N LEU A 26 9.53 -11.58 1.84
CA LEU A 26 10.27 -10.63 0.99
C LEU A 26 9.60 -9.26 0.94
N LEU A 27 8.26 -9.22 0.89
CA LEU A 27 7.50 -7.97 0.88
C LEU A 27 7.68 -7.22 2.20
N ASP A 28 7.51 -7.92 3.33
CA ASP A 28 7.68 -7.31 4.66
C ASP A 28 9.11 -6.79 4.84
N HIS A 29 10.12 -7.56 4.40
CA HIS A 29 11.52 -7.12 4.43
C HIS A 29 11.76 -5.90 3.55
N ALA A 30 11.17 -5.84 2.34
CA ALA A 30 11.31 -4.68 1.46
C ALA A 30 10.68 -3.42 2.08
N LEU A 31 9.49 -3.55 2.68
CA LEU A 31 8.82 -2.44 3.37
C LEU A 31 9.59 -1.99 4.60
N GLU A 32 10.11 -2.93 5.41
CA GLU A 32 10.95 -2.60 6.57
C GLU A 32 12.23 -1.88 6.17
N GLN A 33 12.91 -2.32 5.11
CA GLN A 33 14.09 -1.63 4.61
C GLN A 33 13.76 -0.25 4.05
N ALA A 34 12.61 -0.10 3.36
CA ALA A 34 12.19 1.19 2.83
C ALA A 34 11.91 2.17 3.97
N ASP A 35 11.35 1.69 5.06
CA ASP A 35 11.07 2.52 6.23
C ASP A 35 12.32 3.00 6.96
N ASN A 36 13.40 2.21 6.92
CA ASN A 36 14.65 2.48 7.64
C ASN A 36 15.76 3.13 6.81
N THR A 37 15.67 3.14 5.48
CA THR A 37 16.74 3.72 4.64
C THR A 37 16.73 5.25 4.68
N VAL A 38 17.90 5.87 4.60
CA VAL A 38 18.04 7.32 4.43
C VAL A 38 18.32 7.70 2.97
N ASP A 39 18.51 6.71 2.10
CA ASP A 39 18.83 6.91 0.68
C ASP A 39 17.57 6.85 -0.18
N ASN A 40 17.29 7.94 -0.91
CA ASN A 40 16.08 8.04 -1.72
C ASN A 40 16.07 7.09 -2.92
N ALA A 41 17.24 6.76 -3.49
CA ALA A 41 17.30 5.83 -4.61
C ALA A 41 17.02 4.40 -4.15
N GLU A 42 17.58 4.00 -3.00
CA GLU A 42 17.28 2.73 -2.34
C GLU A 42 15.80 2.62 -1.99
N PHE A 43 15.21 3.65 -1.37
CA PHE A 43 13.78 3.71 -1.06
C PHE A 43 12.92 3.42 -2.29
N ARG A 44 13.20 4.09 -3.42
CA ARG A 44 12.44 3.90 -4.66
C ARG A 44 12.57 2.49 -5.21
N ILE A 45 13.77 1.91 -5.18
CA ILE A 45 14.00 0.53 -5.64
C ILE A 45 13.22 -0.45 -4.76
N LEU A 46 13.19 -0.22 -3.45
CA LEU A 46 12.44 -1.05 -2.50
C LEU A 46 10.93 -0.96 -2.74
N MET A 47 10.39 0.22 -3.04
CA MET A 47 8.97 0.39 -3.39
C MET A 47 8.61 -0.30 -4.71
N GLU A 48 9.43 -0.14 -5.75
CA GLU A 48 9.23 -0.85 -7.03
C GLU A 48 9.29 -2.37 -6.84
N THR A 49 10.19 -2.84 -5.96
CA THR A 49 10.31 -4.27 -5.60
C THR A 49 9.08 -4.76 -4.86
N ALA A 50 8.61 -4.01 -3.86
CA ALA A 50 7.41 -4.34 -3.09
C ALA A 50 6.16 -4.39 -3.98
N ALA A 51 5.99 -3.42 -4.89
CA ALA A 51 4.91 -3.41 -5.86
C ALA A 51 4.95 -4.64 -6.79
N SER A 52 6.15 -5.01 -7.25
CA SER A 52 6.36 -6.20 -8.08
C SER A 52 6.00 -7.49 -7.34
N LEU A 53 6.38 -7.61 -6.06
CA LEU A 53 6.06 -8.76 -5.20
C LEU A 53 4.55 -8.86 -4.94
N ALA A 54 3.89 -7.72 -4.75
CA ALA A 54 2.44 -7.62 -4.58
C ALA A 54 1.66 -7.82 -5.89
N LYS A 55 2.35 -7.91 -7.04
CA LYS A 55 1.76 -7.96 -8.39
C LYS A 55 0.85 -6.76 -8.68
N LEU A 56 1.19 -5.60 -8.13
CA LEU A 56 0.50 -4.34 -8.38
C LEU A 56 1.23 -3.56 -9.47
N ASP A 57 0.45 -3.11 -10.46
CA ASP A 57 0.93 -2.17 -11.47
C ASP A 57 0.68 -0.76 -10.93
N ILE A 58 1.67 -0.21 -10.23
CA ILE A 58 1.63 1.18 -9.74
C ILE A 58 2.50 2.07 -10.62
N PRO A 59 2.11 3.34 -10.86
CA PRO A 59 2.94 4.28 -11.60
C PRO A 59 4.33 4.46 -10.96
N ARG A 60 5.34 4.72 -11.80
CA ARG A 60 6.70 4.97 -11.29
C ARG A 60 6.73 6.18 -10.36
N GLY A 61 7.34 6.00 -9.20
CA GLY A 61 7.44 7.03 -8.16
C GLY A 61 6.22 7.12 -7.25
N HIS A 62 5.26 6.20 -7.38
CA HIS A 62 4.27 5.94 -6.35
C HIS A 62 4.80 4.89 -5.38
N ASP A 63 4.28 4.91 -4.17
CA ASP A 63 4.66 3.97 -3.12
C ASP A 63 3.54 2.95 -2.91
N ILE A 64 3.91 1.82 -2.34
CA ILE A 64 2.97 0.76 -1.95
C ILE A 64 2.87 0.73 -0.43
N ALA A 65 1.65 0.66 0.08
CA ALA A 65 1.39 0.44 1.49
C ALA A 65 0.55 -0.81 1.72
N LYS A 66 0.74 -1.40 2.91
CA LYS A 66 -0.14 -2.41 3.48
C LYS A 66 -1.09 -1.74 4.45
N CYS A 67 -2.36 -2.14 4.42
CA CYS A 67 -3.37 -1.58 5.30
C CYS A 67 -2.98 -1.79 6.77
N ALA A 68 -2.88 -0.67 7.49
CA ALA A 68 -2.55 -0.60 8.91
C ALA A 68 -3.79 -0.42 9.79
N CYS A 69 -4.97 -0.84 9.34
CA CYS A 69 -6.18 -0.71 10.16
C CYS A 69 -6.05 -1.52 11.47
N PRO A 70 -6.25 -0.88 12.63
CA PRO A 70 -6.11 -1.54 13.93
C PRO A 70 -7.25 -2.54 14.22
N ASP A 71 -8.42 -2.37 13.59
CA ASP A 71 -9.61 -3.18 13.87
C ASP A 71 -9.79 -4.36 12.89
N CYS A 72 -9.37 -4.21 11.63
CA CYS A 72 -9.76 -5.14 10.55
C CYS A 72 -8.63 -6.06 10.06
N HIS A 73 -7.36 -5.67 10.22
CA HIS A 73 -6.17 -6.37 9.68
C HIS A 73 -6.38 -7.00 8.29
N CYS A 74 -7.07 -6.30 7.39
CA CYS A 74 -7.57 -6.87 6.13
C CYS A 74 -6.48 -7.30 5.14
N GLY A 75 -5.22 -6.92 5.38
CA GLY A 75 -4.10 -7.30 4.53
C GLY A 75 -4.12 -6.66 3.13
N ALA A 76 -4.97 -5.66 2.88
CA ALA A 76 -5.00 -4.98 1.59
C ALA A 76 -3.66 -4.28 1.31
N LEU A 77 -3.09 -4.52 0.13
CA LEU A 77 -1.94 -3.85 -0.43
C LEU A 77 -2.44 -2.89 -1.51
N PHE A 78 -1.97 -1.64 -1.52
CA PHE A 78 -2.48 -0.60 -2.43
C PHE A 78 -1.44 0.49 -2.71
N ASP A 79 -1.68 1.23 -3.78
CA ASP A 79 -0.96 2.47 -4.13
C ASP A 79 -1.28 3.56 -3.10
N THR A 80 -0.27 4.18 -2.48
CA THR A 80 -0.44 5.26 -1.49
C THR A 80 -1.03 6.54 -2.08
N ALA A 81 -1.02 6.70 -3.40
CA ALA A 81 -1.68 7.80 -4.10
C ALA A 81 -3.15 7.49 -4.45
N ALA A 82 -3.68 6.31 -4.08
CA ALA A 82 -5.07 5.98 -4.33
C ALA A 82 -6.03 6.92 -3.55
N PRO A 83 -7.19 7.27 -4.11
CA PRO A 83 -8.16 8.10 -3.42
C PRO A 83 -8.84 7.35 -2.28
N GLY A 84 -9.24 8.09 -1.24
CA GLY A 84 -10.00 7.56 -0.11
C GLY A 84 -9.17 6.84 0.95
N LEU A 85 -7.84 6.92 0.87
CA LEU A 85 -6.95 6.44 1.92
C LEU A 85 -6.98 7.40 3.12
N ARG A 86 -6.76 6.84 4.30
CA ARG A 86 -6.71 7.60 5.55
C ARG A 86 -5.43 7.31 6.31
N THR A 87 -4.74 8.34 6.75
CA THR A 87 -3.57 8.19 7.62
C THR A 87 -4.04 7.80 9.02
N VAL A 88 -3.53 6.68 9.53
CA VAL A 88 -3.75 6.21 10.91
C VAL A 88 -2.79 6.88 11.86
N GLU A 89 -1.54 7.00 11.43
CA GLU A 89 -0.47 7.69 12.17
C GLU A 89 0.44 8.35 11.13
N ASP A 90 0.72 9.64 11.33
CA ASP A 90 1.74 10.35 10.57
C ASP A 90 3.10 9.70 10.80
N SER A 91 3.94 9.67 9.76
CA SER A 91 5.25 9.03 9.80
C SER A 91 6.16 9.73 10.82
N ASN A 92 6.05 9.34 12.10
CA ASN A 92 6.73 9.93 13.28
C ASN A 92 8.23 9.60 13.29
N GLY A 93 8.96 10.03 12.24
CA GLY A 93 10.37 9.68 12.00
C GLY A 93 10.57 8.46 11.09
N TYR A 94 9.49 7.91 10.57
CA TYR A 94 9.45 6.80 9.61
C TYR A 94 9.33 7.33 8.17
N ASN A 95 9.79 6.58 7.17
CA ASN A 95 9.59 6.99 5.77
C ASN A 95 8.21 6.60 5.25
N LEU A 96 7.60 5.55 5.81
CA LEU A 96 6.31 5.02 5.40
C LEU A 96 5.18 5.48 6.32
N PRO A 97 4.13 6.16 5.81
CA PRO A 97 2.95 6.44 6.61
C PRO A 97 2.13 5.18 6.85
N LEU A 98 1.51 5.08 8.03
CA LEU A 98 0.56 4.01 8.34
C LEU A 98 -0.80 4.38 7.73
N LEU A 99 -1.18 3.72 6.63
CA LEU A 99 -2.39 4.03 5.88
C LEU A 99 -3.49 2.96 6.06
N GLN A 100 -4.73 3.42 6.21
CA GLN A 100 -5.94 2.63 6.02
C GLN A 100 -6.33 2.60 4.55
N CYS A 101 -6.67 1.41 4.06
CA CYS A 101 -7.30 1.27 2.75
C CYS A 101 -8.68 1.92 2.76
N ALA A 102 -9.18 2.35 1.60
CA ALA A 102 -10.46 3.05 1.49
C ALA A 102 -11.64 2.30 2.13
N ARG A 103 -11.60 0.97 2.10
CA ARG A 103 -12.61 0.12 2.74
C ARG A 103 -12.55 0.20 4.27
N CYS A 104 -11.38 0.01 4.89
CA CYS A 104 -11.28 0.10 6.34
C CYS A 104 -11.35 1.55 6.84
N ALA A 105 -11.04 2.55 6.01
CA ALA A 105 -11.32 3.95 6.34
C ALA A 105 -12.83 4.25 6.47
N ASP A 106 -13.66 3.58 5.67
CA ASP A 106 -15.12 3.68 5.70
C ASP A 106 -15.73 2.85 6.86
N GLU A 107 -15.29 1.59 7.03
CA GLU A 107 -15.82 0.67 8.03
C GLU A 107 -15.29 0.93 9.45
N HIS A 108 -14.06 1.44 9.57
CA HIS A 108 -13.33 1.64 10.84
C HIS A 108 -12.68 3.04 10.88
N PRO A 109 -13.49 4.11 10.93
CA PRO A 109 -12.96 5.46 10.96
C PRO A 109 -12.13 5.66 12.24
N VAL A 110 -10.85 6.00 12.08
CA VAL A 110 -10.05 6.57 13.18
C VAL A 110 -10.68 7.90 13.59
N PRO A 111 -10.85 8.22 14.88
CA PRO A 111 -11.31 9.55 15.28
C PRO A 111 -10.32 10.60 14.77
N ASP A 112 -10.82 11.66 14.12
CA ASP A 112 -10.01 12.85 13.87
C ASP A 112 -9.74 13.50 15.23
N GLU A 113 -8.47 13.58 15.62
CA GLU A 113 -8.06 14.40 16.76
C GLU A 113 -8.23 15.87 16.34
N ASP A 114 -9.17 16.58 16.99
CA ASP A 114 -9.50 18.01 16.80
C ASP A 114 -8.40 18.94 17.34
#